data_AF-A0A4P7F9I4-F1
#
_entry.id   AF-A0A4P7F9I4-F1
#
_cell.length_a   1.000
_cell.length_b   1.000
_cell.length_c   1.000
_cell.angle_alpha   90.00
_cell.angle_beta   90.00
_cell.angle_gamma   90.00
#
_symmetry.space_group_name_H-M   'P 1'
#
loop_
_entity.id
_entity.type
_entity.pdbx_description
1 polymer ?
#
loop_
_entity_poly.entity_id
_entity_poly.type
_entity_poly.pdbx_seq_one_letter_code
_entity_poly.pdbx_strand_id
1 'polypeptide(L)' 'MFQIEFVGMKREGVAPEVLDRMTTDMTDLPHVIAHAKSLFSNAVAQRVHKPLPHGFRILDTQGIEVARWSIDDS' A
#
# COMPACT_ATOMS: atom_id res chain seq x y z
N MET A 1 15.39 -3.04 2.24
CA MET A 1 14.19 -3.20 3.08
C MET A 1 13.24 -2.10 2.68
N PHE A 2 11.98 -2.44 2.42
CA PHE A 2 10.94 -1.50 2.04
C PHE A 2 9.80 -1.54 3.05
N GLN A 3 9.06 -0.45 3.17
CA GLN A 3 7.81 -0.40 3.91
C GLN A 3 6.64 -0.28 2.93
N ILE A 4 5.69 -1.21 2.99
CA ILE A 4 4.44 -1.14 2.24
C ILE A 4 3.38 -0.56 3.17
N GLU A 5 2.74 0.52 2.74
CA GLU A 5 1.62 1.13 3.45
C GLU A 5 0.35 0.99 2.60
N PHE A 6 -0.66 0.31 3.15
CA PHE A 6 -1.98 0.26 2.54
C PHE A 6 -2.74 1.53 2.91
N VAL A 7 -3.28 2.20 1.89
CA VAL A 7 -3.97 3.47 2.05
C VAL A 7 -5.45 3.34 1.76
N GLY A 8 -6.26 4.07 2.52
CA GLY A 8 -7.69 4.20 2.30
C GLY A 8 -8.01 5.17 1.16
N MET A 9 -9.31 5.40 0.95
CA MET A 9 -9.80 6.31 -0.09
C MET A 9 -9.20 7.70 0.05
N LYS A 10 -8.69 8.25 -1.06
CA LYS A 10 -8.24 9.64 -1.11
C LYS A 10 -9.46 10.56 -1.08
N ARG A 11 -9.52 11.47 -0.11
CA ARG A 11 -10.55 12.53 -0.05
C ARG A 11 -9.94 13.84 -0.54
N GLU A 12 -10.75 14.66 -1.20
CA GLU A 12 -10.29 15.94 -1.75
C GLU A 12 -9.69 16.82 -0.63
N GLY A 13 -8.49 17.36 -0.88
CA GLY A 13 -7.76 18.18 0.09
C GLY A 13 -7.12 17.42 1.28
N VAL A 14 -7.25 16.09 1.35
CA VAL A 14 -6.74 15.29 2.49
C VAL A 14 -5.82 14.16 2.00
N ALA A 15 -4.72 13.94 2.71
CA ALA A 15 -3.85 12.81 2.45
C ALA A 15 -4.58 11.49 2.74
N PRO A 16 -4.42 10.44 1.90
CA PRO A 16 -5.00 9.12 2.18
C PRO A 16 -4.60 8.61 3.56
N GLU A 17 -5.56 8.08 4.31
CA GLU A 17 -5.30 7.46 5.61
C GLU A 17 -4.51 6.16 5.42
N VAL A 18 -3.45 5.96 6.21
CA VAL A 18 -2.72 4.67 6.23
C VAL A 18 -3.52 3.68 7.08
N LEU A 19 -4.12 2.69 6.43
CA LEU A 19 -4.94 1.66 7.08
C LEU A 19 -4.12 0.49 7.62
N ASP A 20 -2.96 0.24 7.03
CA ASP A 20 -2.06 -0.84 7.43
C ASP A 20 -0.64 -0.55 6.99
N ARG A 21 0.33 -1.16 7.67
CA ARG A 21 1.75 -1.02 7.35
C ARG A 21 2.48 -2.33 7.58
N MET A 22 3.42 -2.61 6.70
CA MET A 22 4.33 -3.73 6.86
C MET A 22 5.71 -3.41 6.31
N THR A 23 6.72 -4.00 6.92
CA THR A 23 8.09 -3.97 6.43
C THR A 23 8.42 -5.29 5.75
N THR A 24 9.18 -5.21 4.67
CA THR A 24 9.68 -6.39 3.96
C THR A 24 11.20 -6.31 3.79
N ASP A 25 11.86 -7.44 4.02
CA ASP A 25 13.30 -7.59 3.82
C ASP A 25 13.69 -7.68 2.34
N MET A 26 12.70 -7.74 1.43
CA MET A 26 12.94 -7.66 0.00
C MET A 26 13.75 -6.40 -0.34
N THR A 27 14.69 -6.55 -1.26
CA THR A 27 15.60 -5.49 -1.72
C THR A 27 15.33 -5.04 -3.15
N ASP A 28 14.54 -5.80 -3.91
CA ASP A 28 14.18 -5.49 -5.28
C ASP A 28 12.77 -4.88 -5.39
N LEU A 29 12.69 -3.66 -5.91
CA LEU A 29 11.43 -2.89 -5.96
C LEU A 29 10.34 -3.56 -6.83
N PRO A 30 10.61 -4.07 -8.05
CA PRO A 30 9.63 -4.82 -8.83
C PRO A 30 9.01 -6.00 -8.07
N HIS A 31 9.82 -6.80 -7.35
CA HIS A 31 9.30 -7.89 -6.53
C HIS A 31 8.45 -7.39 -5.36
N VAL A 32 8.85 -6.28 -4.73
CA VAL A 32 8.05 -5.65 -3.65
C VAL A 32 6.71 -5.17 -4.18
N ILE A 33 6.66 -4.58 -5.39
CA ILE A 33 5.41 -4.16 -6.04
C ILE A 33 4.50 -5.36 -6.30
N ALA A 34 5.03 -6.46 -6.85
CA ALA A 34 4.27 -7.69 -7.08
C ALA A 34 3.74 -8.28 -5.76
N HIS A 35 4.56 -8.28 -4.73
CA HIS A 35 4.18 -8.72 -3.39
C HIS A 35 3.06 -7.84 -2.79
N ALA A 36 3.20 -6.51 -2.86
CA ALA A 36 2.20 -5.57 -2.39
C ALA A 36 0.84 -5.74 -3.10
N LYS A 37 0.84 -6.02 -4.41
CA LYS A 37 -0.39 -6.34 -5.15
C LYS A 37 -1.05 -7.63 -4.66
N SER A 38 -0.28 -8.68 -4.43
CA SER A 38 -0.80 -9.95 -3.89
C SER A 38 -1.43 -9.75 -2.50
N LEU A 39 -0.74 -9.01 -1.63
CA LEU A 39 -1.23 -8.65 -0.31
C LEU A 39 -2.48 -7.78 -0.35
N PHE A 40 -2.55 -6.81 -1.26
CA PHE A 40 -3.74 -5.99 -1.49
C PHE A 40 -4.96 -6.86 -1.79
N SER A 41 -4.85 -7.76 -2.77
CA SER A 41 -5.94 -8.66 -3.15
C SER A 41 -6.42 -9.52 -1.99
N ASN A 42 -5.49 -10.04 -1.19
CA ASN A 42 -5.83 -10.80 0.02
C ASN A 42 -6.50 -9.92 1.08
N ALA A 43 -6.00 -8.71 1.31
CA ALA A 43 -6.55 -7.77 2.29
C ALA A 43 -7.98 -7.36 1.94
N VAL A 44 -8.27 -7.12 0.65
CA VAL A 44 -9.63 -6.83 0.18
C VAL A 44 -10.56 -8.03 0.40
N ALA A 45 -10.09 -9.25 0.11
CA ALA A 45 -10.90 -10.46 0.28
C ALA A 45 -11.20 -10.80 1.76
N GLN A 46 -10.29 -10.46 2.68
CA GLN A 46 -10.39 -10.86 4.10
C GLN A 46 -10.97 -9.77 5.02
N ARG A 47 -11.05 -8.50 4.58
CA ARG A 47 -11.57 -7.42 5.43
C ARG A 47 -13.10 -7.39 5.44
N VAL A 48 -13.69 -7.92 6.51
CA VAL A 48 -15.14 -7.91 6.76
C VAL A 48 -15.59 -6.70 7.61
N HIS A 49 -14.74 -6.22 8.52
CA HIS A 49 -15.10 -5.18 9.51
C HIS A 49 -14.14 -3.97 9.56
N LYS A 50 -13.19 -3.90 8.62
CA LYS A 50 -12.22 -2.79 8.53
C LYS A 50 -12.41 -2.04 7.21
N PRO A 51 -12.07 -0.74 7.14
CA PRO A 51 -12.10 -0.01 5.87
C PRO A 51 -11.30 -0.73 4.79
N LEU A 52 -11.84 -0.79 3.58
CA LEU A 52 -11.14 -1.38 2.45
C LEU A 52 -9.97 -0.47 2.03
N PRO A 53 -8.79 -1.02 1.74
CA PRO A 53 -7.73 -0.25 1.13
C PRO A 53 -8.12 0.11 -0.31
N HIS A 54 -7.77 1.33 -0.73
CA HIS A 54 -7.92 1.80 -2.11
C HIS A 54 -6.59 1.75 -2.86
N GLY A 55 -5.49 1.49 -2.17
CA GLY A 55 -4.19 1.35 -2.81
C GLY A 55 -3.10 1.04 -1.80
N PHE A 56 -1.87 1.18 -2.26
CA PHE A 56 -0.68 1.13 -1.42
C PHE A 56 0.40 2.08 -1.93
N ARG A 57 1.30 2.45 -1.02
CA ARG A 57 2.58 3.09 -1.34
C ARG A 57 3.73 2.28 -0.76
N ILE A 58 4.88 2.36 -1.40
CA ILE A 58 6.10 1.68 -1.00
C ILE A 58 7.11 2.77 -0.66
N LEU A 59 7.62 2.72 0.57
CA LEU A 59 8.63 3.61 1.08
C LEU A 59 9.97 2.88 1.17
N ASP A 60 11.06 3.58 0.89
CA ASP A 60 12.41 3.10 1.16
C ASP A 60 12.78 3.21 2.66
N THR A 61 14.02 2.88 2.99
CA THR A 61 14.53 2.94 4.38
C THR A 61 14.63 4.36 4.94
N GLN A 62 14.55 5.39 4.11
CA GLN A 62 14.53 6.79 4.50
C GLN A 62 13.09 7.33 4.63
N GLY A 63 12.09 6.49 4.36
CA GLY A 63 10.68 6.87 4.36
C GLY A 63 10.24 7.61 3.08
N ILE A 64 11.04 7.57 2.02
CA ILE A 64 10.72 8.21 0.74
C ILE A 64 9.85 7.28 -0.10
N GLU A 65 8.76 7.82 -0.65
CA GLU A 65 7.89 7.07 -1.57
C GLU A 65 8.63 6.77 -2.88
N VAL A 66 8.85 5.49 -3.15
CA VAL A 66 9.54 5.00 -4.35
C VAL A 66 8.58 4.33 -5.33
N ALA A 67 7.38 3.96 -4.90
CA ALA A 67 6.31 3.47 -5.77
C ALA A 67 4.94 3.65 -5.10
N ARG A 68 3.90 3.79 -5.92
CA ARG A 68 2.50 3.83 -5.49
C ARG A 68 1.60 3.14 -6.50
N TRP A 69 0.47 2.67 -6.01
CA TRP A 69 -0.63 2.18 -6.83
C TRP A 69 -1.96 2.43 -6.13
N SER A 70 -2.96 2.90 -6.87
CA SER A 70 -4.32 3.15 -6.37
C SER A 70 -5.35 2.64 -7.38
N ILE A 71 -6.49 2.17 -6.87
CA ILE A 71 -7.68 1.88 -7.70
C ILE A 71 -8.36 3.15 -8.19
N ASP A 72 -8.14 4.28 -7.51
CA ASP A 72 -8.74 5.57 -7.83
C ASP A 72 -8.01 6.31 -8.98
N ASP A 73 -6.85 5.82 -9.44
CA ASP A 73 -6.02 6.44 -10.49
C ASP A 73 -6.48 6.08 -11.94
N SER A 74 -7.72 5.59 -12.11
CA SER A 74 -8.32 5.20 -13.41
C SER A 74 -8.94 6.34 -14.19
#